data_AF-A0AAW4YGR2-F1
#
_entry.id   AF-A0AAW4YGR2-F1
#
_cell.length_a   1.000
_cell.length_b   1.000
_cell.length_c   1.000
_cell.angle_alpha   90.00
_cell.angle_beta   90.00
_cell.angle_gamma   90.00
#
_symmetry.space_group_name_H-M   'P 1'
#
loop_
_entity.id
_entity.type
_entity.pdbx_description
1 polymer ?
#
loop_
_entity_poly.entity_id
_entity_poly.type
_entity_poly.pdbx_seq_one_letter_code
_entity_poly.pdbx_strand_id
1 'polypeptide(L)'
;DKYEDIKSRLTLYSYIDKQAVPNETSLNLTFATAGKETNQNVTVDYQDPMVHGDSNIQSIFTKLDEDKQTIEQQIYVNPLKKTATNTKVDIAGSQVDDYGNIKLGNGSTIIDQN
;
A
#
# COMPACT_ATOMS: atom_id res chain seq x y z
N ASP A 1 17.86 -10.46 -33.49
CA ASP A 1 18.23 -11.88 -33.56
C ASP A 1 19.70 -12.01 -33.90
N LYS A 2 20.59 -11.81 -32.91
CA LYS A 2 22.04 -11.64 -33.12
C LYS A 2 22.91 -12.56 -32.26
N TYR A 3 22.30 -13.30 -31.34
CA TYR A 3 22.99 -14.11 -30.34
C TYR A 3 22.32 -15.47 -30.22
N GLU A 4 23.14 -16.48 -30.00
CA GLU A 4 22.74 -17.86 -29.77
C GLU A 4 22.92 -18.21 -28.28
N ASP A 5 22.22 -19.26 -27.81
CA ASP A 5 22.29 -19.78 -26.43
C ASP A 5 22.06 -18.77 -25.30
N ILE A 6 21.17 -17.80 -25.54
CA ILE A 6 20.85 -16.76 -24.56
C ILE A 6 20.21 -17.37 -23.31
N LYS A 7 20.80 -17.08 -22.15
CA LYS A 7 20.21 -17.32 -20.83
C LYS A 7 19.76 -16.00 -20.23
N SER A 8 18.56 -15.99 -19.66
CA SER A 8 17.96 -14.78 -19.08
C SER A 8 17.37 -15.07 -17.70
N ARG A 9 17.29 -14.02 -16.88
CA ARG A 9 16.63 -14.02 -15.58
C ARG A 9 15.77 -12.76 -15.51
N LEU A 10 14.53 -12.94 -15.04
CA LEU A 10 13.60 -11.85 -14.80
C LEU A 10 13.06 -11.95 -13.37
N THR A 11 13.02 -10.83 -12.67
CA THR A 11 12.38 -10.68 -11.37
C THR A 11 11.25 -9.66 -11.51
N LEU A 12 10.04 -10.01 -11.09
CA LEU A 12 8.87 -9.14 -11.15
C LEU A 12 8.30 -8.94 -9.76
N TYR A 13 7.78 -7.74 -9.50
CA TYR A 13 7.03 -7.41 -8.30
C TYR A 13 5.57 -7.19 -8.67
N SER A 14 4.67 -7.58 -7.78
CA SER A 14 3.23 -7.41 -7.94
C SER A 14 2.60 -7.19 -6.56
N TYR A 15 1.36 -6.70 -6.57
CA TYR A 15 0.57 -6.49 -5.36
C TYR A 15 -0.64 -7.42 -5.38
N ILE A 16 -1.05 -7.89 -4.20
CA ILE A 16 -2.33 -8.61 -4.05
C ILE A 16 -3.46 -7.68 -4.45
N ASP A 17 -4.38 -8.19 -5.26
CA ASP A 17 -5.63 -7.50 -5.58
C ASP A 17 -6.52 -7.43 -4.33
N LYS A 18 -6.59 -6.24 -3.74
CA LYS A 18 -7.39 -5.98 -2.52
C LYS A 18 -8.89 -6.07 -2.77
N GLN A 19 -9.36 -5.95 -4.01
CA GLN A 19 -10.78 -6.16 -4.32
C GLN A 19 -11.13 -7.65 -4.27
N ALA A 20 -10.25 -8.51 -4.78
CA ALA A 20 -10.42 -9.96 -4.73
C ALA A 20 -10.13 -10.55 -3.34
N VAL A 21 -9.18 -9.96 -2.60
CA VAL A 21 -8.77 -10.40 -1.25
C VAL A 21 -8.97 -9.25 -0.26
N PRO A 22 -10.21 -8.93 0.14
CA PRO A 22 -10.50 -7.77 0.99
C PRO A 22 -10.11 -7.97 2.47
N ASN A 23 -9.90 -9.21 2.91
CA ASN A 23 -9.54 -9.54 4.29
C ASN A 23 -8.31 -10.47 4.30
N GLU A 24 -7.61 -10.51 5.43
CA GLU A 24 -6.47 -11.41 5.64
C GLU A 24 -6.85 -12.86 5.42
N THR A 25 -5.97 -13.57 4.73
CA THR A 25 -6.19 -14.97 4.37
C THR A 25 -4.90 -15.60 3.86
N SER A 26 -4.89 -16.93 3.78
CA SER A 26 -3.86 -17.65 3.03
C SER A 26 -4.39 -18.01 1.64
N LEU A 27 -3.58 -17.79 0.61
CA LEU A 27 -3.93 -18.17 -0.76
C LEU A 27 -2.74 -18.80 -1.48
N ASN A 28 -3.04 -19.57 -2.53
CA ASN A 28 -2.04 -20.10 -3.44
C ASN A 28 -1.86 -19.15 -4.62
N LEU A 29 -0.63 -18.69 -4.84
CA LEU A 29 -0.24 -17.93 -6.02
C LEU A 29 0.30 -18.86 -7.09
N THR A 30 -0.16 -18.69 -8.31
CA THR A 30 0.31 -19.43 -9.48
C THR A 30 0.97 -18.45 -10.45
N PHE A 31 2.25 -18.68 -10.77
CA PHE A 31 2.99 -17.90 -11.77
C PHE A 31 3.44 -18.81 -12.90
N ALA A 32 3.40 -18.32 -14.14
CA ALA A 32 3.84 -19.06 -15.31
C ALA A 32 4.94 -18.32 -16.08
N THR A 33 5.93 -19.06 -16.57
CA THR A 33 6.89 -18.56 -17.56
C THR A 33 6.97 -19.56 -18.71
N ALA A 34 6.73 -19.09 -19.94
CA ALA A 34 6.67 -19.93 -21.14
C ALA A 34 5.77 -21.18 -20.97
N GLY A 35 4.59 -20.99 -20.36
CA GLY A 35 3.60 -22.05 -20.12
C GLY A 35 3.95 -23.04 -19.01
N LYS A 36 5.07 -22.86 -18.30
CA LYS A 36 5.42 -23.67 -17.12
C LYS A 36 5.06 -22.94 -15.84
N GLU A 37 4.24 -23.58 -15.02
CA GLU A 37 3.73 -23.01 -13.78
C GLU A 37 4.62 -23.36 -12.57
N THR A 38 4.57 -22.47 -11.59
CA THR A 38 5.02 -22.73 -10.22
C THR A 38 3.97 -22.18 -9.25
N ASN A 39 3.84 -22.84 -8.10
CA ASN A 39 2.82 -22.55 -7.10
C ASN A 39 3.48 -22.23 -5.76
N GLN A 40 2.98 -21.23 -5.06
CA GLN A 40 3.43 -20.87 -3.73
C GLN A 40 2.24 -20.48 -2.86
N ASN A 41 2.10 -21.13 -1.70
CA ASN A 41 1.17 -20.68 -0.68
C ASN A 41 1.76 -19.48 0.08
N VAL A 42 0.97 -18.44 0.24
CA VAL A 42 1.34 -17.22 0.96
C VAL A 42 0.23 -16.84 1.94
N THR A 43 0.60 -16.17 3.01
CA THR A 43 -0.35 -15.52 3.92
C THR A 43 -0.35 -14.03 3.64
N VAL A 44 -1.54 -13.46 3.44
CA VAL A 44 -1.77 -12.02 3.30
C VAL A 44 -2.12 -11.49 4.67
N ASP A 45 -1.22 -10.65 5.17
CA ASP A 45 -1.32 -9.93 6.43
C ASP A 45 -1.44 -8.43 6.10
N TYR A 46 -2.52 -7.79 6.54
CA TYR A 46 -2.76 -6.38 6.28
C TYR A 46 -2.35 -5.56 7.51
N GLN A 47 -2.12 -4.26 7.31
CA GLN A 47 -1.72 -3.42 8.44
C GLN A 47 -2.86 -3.28 9.47
N ASP A 48 -2.50 -3.36 10.74
CA ASP A 48 -3.36 -2.95 11.85
C ASP A 48 -3.51 -1.43 11.92
N PRO A 49 -4.62 -0.91 12.50
CA PRO A 49 -4.72 0.50 12.83
C PRO A 49 -3.73 0.90 13.92
N MET A 50 -3.16 2.10 13.79
CA MET A 50 -2.45 2.74 14.89
C MET A 50 -3.46 3.13 15.96
N VAL A 51 -3.19 2.85 17.25
CA VAL A 51 -4.14 3.08 18.35
C VAL A 51 -3.46 3.84 19.49
N HIS A 52 -4.05 4.98 19.89
CA HIS A 52 -3.67 5.74 21.08
C HIS A 52 -4.92 6.23 21.81
N GLY A 53 -5.23 5.62 22.97
CA GLY A 53 -6.49 5.88 23.67
C GLY A 53 -7.70 5.51 22.81
N ASP A 54 -8.63 6.46 22.61
CA ASP A 54 -9.79 6.29 21.73
C ASP A 54 -9.47 6.60 20.26
N SER A 55 -8.36 7.29 19.99
CA SER A 55 -7.90 7.58 18.63
C SER A 55 -7.37 6.29 17.99
N ASN A 56 -7.95 5.91 16.86
CA ASN A 56 -7.47 4.81 16.05
C ASN A 56 -7.69 5.09 14.56
N ILE A 57 -6.65 4.87 13.75
CA ILE A 57 -6.64 5.29 12.34
C ILE A 57 -5.68 4.41 11.52
N GLN A 58 -6.01 4.22 10.25
CA GLN A 58 -5.12 3.64 9.23
C GLN A 58 -5.42 4.26 7.86
N SER A 59 -4.42 4.28 6.97
CA SER A 59 -4.62 4.76 5.60
C SER A 59 -3.75 4.02 4.61
N ILE A 60 -4.15 4.03 3.34
CA ILE A 60 -3.41 3.45 2.22
C ILE A 60 -3.56 4.32 0.97
N PHE A 61 -2.53 4.39 0.13
CA PHE A 61 -2.68 4.90 -1.22
C PHE A 61 -3.30 3.85 -2.13
N THR A 62 -4.27 4.24 -2.95
CA THR A 62 -5.08 3.33 -3.76
C THR A 62 -4.97 3.58 -5.26
N LYS A 63 -4.62 4.80 -5.68
CA LYS A 63 -4.44 5.13 -7.09
C LYS A 63 -3.44 6.26 -7.27
N LEU A 64 -2.43 6.04 -8.12
CA LEU A 64 -1.58 7.09 -8.67
C LEU A 64 -2.03 7.37 -10.11
N ASP A 65 -2.15 8.64 -10.48
CA ASP A 65 -2.40 9.10 -11.84
C ASP A 65 -1.28 10.06 -12.21
N GLU A 66 -0.26 9.56 -12.91
CA GLU A 66 0.93 10.35 -13.26
C GLU A 66 0.62 11.47 -14.27
N ASP A 67 -0.29 11.23 -15.21
CA ASP A 67 -0.72 12.22 -16.21
C ASP A 67 -1.40 13.42 -15.54
N LYS A 68 -2.25 13.16 -14.55
CA LYS A 68 -2.95 14.22 -13.79
C LYS A 68 -2.18 14.71 -12.58
N GLN A 69 -1.06 14.08 -12.25
CA GLN A 69 -0.29 14.34 -11.03
C GLN A 69 -1.16 14.25 -9.76
N THR A 70 -2.00 13.21 -9.66
CA THR A 70 -2.89 13.02 -8.51
C THR A 70 -2.66 11.69 -7.81
N ILE A 71 -2.87 11.67 -6.51
CA ILE A 71 -2.86 10.48 -5.66
C ILE A 71 -4.21 10.34 -4.95
N GLU A 72 -4.74 9.12 -4.90
CA GLU A 72 -5.89 8.75 -4.08
C GLU A 72 -5.41 8.06 -2.81
N GLN A 73 -5.93 8.51 -1.67
CA GLN A 73 -5.69 7.91 -0.36
C GLN A 73 -7.04 7.55 0.28
N GLN A 74 -7.17 6.31 0.76
CA GLN A 74 -8.30 5.88 1.56
C GLN A 74 -7.90 5.87 3.04
N ILE A 75 -8.72 6.49 3.89
CA ILE A 75 -8.48 6.65 5.32
C ILE A 75 -9.64 6.04 6.09
N TYR A 76 -9.34 5.11 6.98
CA TYR A 76 -10.31 4.56 7.92
C TYR A 76 -10.15 5.27 9.26
N VAL A 77 -11.14 6.10 9.60
CA VAL A 77 -11.20 6.80 10.88
C VAL A 77 -12.02 5.98 11.87
N ASN A 78 -11.44 5.69 13.03
CA ASN A 78 -12.04 4.85 14.06
C ASN A 78 -12.51 3.46 13.56
N PRO A 79 -11.66 2.68 12.85
CA PRO A 79 -12.05 1.34 12.39
C PRO A 79 -12.45 0.39 13.52
N LEU A 80 -11.98 0.63 14.75
CA LEU A 80 -12.36 -0.14 15.95
C LEU A 80 -13.70 0.29 16.56
N LYS A 81 -14.35 1.33 16.02
CA LYS A 81 -15.68 1.81 16.46
C LYS A 81 -15.76 2.17 17.95
N LYS A 82 -14.68 2.74 18.51
CA LYS A 82 -14.64 3.23 19.90
C LYS A 82 -15.53 4.47 20.07
N THR A 83 -15.97 4.72 21.31
CA THR A 83 -16.61 5.98 21.69
C THR A 83 -15.54 7.06 21.81
N ALA A 84 -15.33 7.88 20.77
CA ALA A 84 -14.34 8.95 20.75
C ALA A 84 -15.00 10.32 20.95
N THR A 85 -14.51 11.10 21.90
CA THR A 85 -15.04 12.44 22.20
C THR A 85 -14.20 13.51 21.49
N ASN A 86 -14.84 14.48 20.84
CA ASN A 86 -14.17 15.61 20.18
C ASN A 86 -13.08 15.19 19.17
N THR A 87 -13.36 14.16 18.38
CA THR A 87 -12.43 13.63 17.36
C THR A 87 -12.03 14.70 16.35
N LYS A 88 -10.73 14.82 16.10
CA LYS A 88 -10.15 15.65 15.03
C LYS A 88 -9.34 14.76 14.10
N VAL A 89 -9.38 15.07 12.81
CA VAL A 89 -8.64 14.34 11.77
C VAL A 89 -7.88 15.37 10.95
N ASP A 90 -6.56 15.27 10.98
CA ASP A 90 -5.68 16.09 10.16
C ASP A 90 -5.11 15.24 9.02
N ILE A 91 -5.17 15.77 7.80
CA ILE A 91 -4.58 15.16 6.59
C ILE A 91 -3.46 16.08 6.13
N ALA A 92 -2.22 15.67 6.34
CA ALA A 92 -1.04 16.42 5.94
C ALA A 92 -0.37 15.76 4.74
N GLY A 93 0.00 16.54 3.72
CA GLY A 93 0.84 16.11 2.60
C GLY A 93 2.32 15.93 2.97
N SER A 94 2.62 15.69 4.24
CA SER A 94 3.97 15.53 4.80
C SER A 94 3.95 14.41 5.85
N GLN A 95 5.12 14.07 6.39
CA GLN A 95 5.22 13.04 7.42
C GLN A 95 4.54 13.49 8.72
N VAL A 96 3.93 12.56 9.42
CA VAL A 96 3.40 12.75 10.79
C VAL A 96 4.11 11.77 11.72
N ASP A 97 4.37 12.17 12.96
CA ASP A 97 4.93 11.28 13.98
C ASP A 97 3.84 10.43 14.66
N ASP A 98 4.27 9.50 15.54
CA ASP A 98 3.36 8.58 16.26
C ASP A 98 2.38 9.31 17.21
N TYR A 99 2.60 10.60 17.47
CA TYR A 99 1.74 11.45 18.29
C TYR A 99 0.85 12.38 17.44
N GLY A 100 0.92 12.28 16.11
CA GLY A 100 0.15 13.09 15.18
C GLY A 100 0.73 14.49 14.93
N ASN A 101 1.95 14.78 15.38
CA ASN A 101 2.61 16.04 15.04
C ASN A 101 3.08 16.00 13.59
N ILE A 102 2.81 17.06 12.83
CA ILE A 102 3.35 17.22 11.48
C ILE A 102 4.86 17.37 11.57
N LYS A 103 5.59 16.38 11.09
CA LYS A 103 7.02 16.51 10.83
C LYS A 103 7.17 17.26 9.52
N LEU A 104 7.61 18.51 9.60
CA LEU A 104 8.09 19.27 8.43
C LEU A 104 9.38 18.62 7.91
N GLY A 105 9.23 17.52 7.18
CA GLY A 105 10.27 16.96 6.34
C GLY A 105 10.13 17.54 4.92
N ASN A 106 11.25 17.65 4.20
CA ASN A 106 11.29 17.98 2.78
C ASN A 106 10.73 16.83 1.92
N GLY A 107 9.53 16.35 2.25
CA GLY A 107 8.76 15.41 1.45
C GLY A 107 7.85 16.21 0.55
N SER A 108 8.19 16.26 -0.73
CA SER A 108 7.35 16.86 -1.76
C SER A 108 6.40 15.79 -2.30
N THR A 109 5.11 16.12 -2.48
CA THR A 109 4.22 15.34 -3.35
C THR A 109 4.44 15.66 -4.82
N ILE A 110 5.36 16.58 -5.15
CA ILE A 110 5.77 16.89 -6.51
C ILE A 110 6.66 15.76 -7.01
N ILE A 111 6.17 15.04 -8.04
CA ILE A 111 7.00 14.20 -8.90
C ILE A 111 7.81 15.17 -9.78
N ASP A 112 9.08 15.34 -9.46
CA ASP A 112 10.01 16.12 -10.28
C ASP A 112 10.21 15.38 -11.63
N GLN A 113 9.85 16.04 -12.72
CA GLN A 113 10.06 15.54 -14.08
C GLN A 113 11.49 15.89 -14.51
N ASN A 114 12.48 15.12 -14.05
CA ASN A 114 13.81 15.10 -14.67
C ASN A 114 13.99 13.84 -15.51
#